data_AF-A0A9P8IFB7-F1
#
_entry.id   AF-A0A9P8IFB7-F1
#
_cell.length_a   1.000
_cell.length_b   1.000
_cell.length_c   1.000
_cell.angle_alpha   90.00
_cell.angle_beta   90.00
_cell.angle_gamma   90.00
#
_symmetry.space_group_name_H-M   'P 1'
#
loop_
_entity.id
_entity.type
_entity.pdbx_description
1 polymer ?
#
loop_
_entity_poly.entity_id
_entity_poly.type
_entity_poly.pdbx_seq_one_letter_code
_entity_poly.pdbx_strand_id
1 'polypeptide(L)'
;MTDASIRMNRSIAKDTTKKTHEHELELEIPDEYKETQQRPESHSSQREILCWKAEQEDGPVPIRAEFQEMLKDLDALYEDIIELIKKSRDFRAHRDNYREQLIGVKQTMQRSGTIGSMLVPPEGRRSTKLPDPPLFDGSTKDGVTYDNWLIQVENKLCGNADTYLTEDLKIIYMAGQVSSNAFA
;
A
#
# COMPACT_ATOMS: atom_id res chain seq x y z
N MET A 1 0.05 44.64 -53.80
CA MET A 1 -0.16 43.31 -53.19
C MET A 1 -0.32 43.55 -51.68
N THR A 2 -1.50 44.02 -51.24
CA THR A 2 -2.53 43.20 -50.54
C THR A 2 -1.95 42.45 -49.34
N ASP A 3 -1.94 43.08 -48.16
CA ASP A 3 -3.03 43.12 -47.17
C ASP A 3 -3.18 41.77 -46.43
N ALA A 4 -2.73 41.72 -45.19
CA ALA A 4 -2.84 40.57 -44.30
C ALA A 4 -3.20 41.05 -42.89
N SER A 5 -4.49 41.31 -42.68
CA SER A 5 -5.12 41.50 -41.38
C SER A 5 -5.05 40.21 -40.55
N ILE A 6 -4.30 40.22 -39.46
CA ILE A 6 -4.29 39.15 -38.46
C ILE A 6 -5.41 39.43 -37.45
N ARG A 7 -6.46 38.62 -37.52
CA ARG A 7 -7.66 38.67 -36.67
C ARG A 7 -7.40 37.86 -35.39
N MET A 8 -7.23 38.52 -34.27
CA MET A 8 -7.03 37.90 -32.95
C MET A 8 -8.39 37.67 -32.28
N ASN A 9 -8.92 36.45 -32.38
CA ASN A 9 -10.16 36.06 -31.70
C ASN A 9 -9.82 35.56 -30.28
N ARG A 10 -10.10 36.40 -29.28
CA ARG A 10 -9.98 36.04 -27.86
C ARG A 10 -11.30 35.40 -27.40
N SER A 11 -11.32 34.07 -27.32
CA SER A 11 -12.46 33.31 -26.80
C SER A 11 -12.49 33.41 -25.26
N ILE A 12 -13.57 33.98 -24.72
CA ILE A 12 -13.82 34.08 -23.28
C ILE A 12 -14.62 32.85 -22.87
N ALA A 13 -13.94 31.85 -22.31
CA ALA A 13 -14.61 30.75 -21.62
C ALA A 13 -15.03 31.24 -20.23
N LYS A 14 -16.34 31.26 -19.99
CA LYS A 14 -16.95 31.53 -18.68
C LYS A 14 -16.90 30.22 -17.89
N ASP A 15 -16.08 30.18 -16.84
CA ASP A 15 -16.07 29.04 -15.92
C ASP A 15 -17.12 29.27 -14.83
N THR A 16 -18.15 28.43 -14.86
CA THR A 16 -19.26 28.42 -13.90
C THR A 16 -18.87 27.62 -12.68
N THR A 17 -18.81 28.29 -11.54
CA THR A 17 -18.67 27.74 -10.19
C THR A 17 -19.73 26.66 -9.92
N LYS A 18 -19.32 25.38 -9.95
CA LYS A 18 -20.10 24.28 -9.37
C LYS A 18 -19.81 24.21 -7.88
N LYS A 19 -20.83 24.56 -7.11
CA LYS A 19 -20.96 24.42 -5.66
C LYS A 19 -21.00 22.92 -5.32
N THR A 20 -19.89 22.37 -4.84
CA THR A 20 -19.83 21.02 -4.25
C THR A 20 -20.44 21.10 -2.87
N HIS A 21 -21.54 20.36 -2.68
CA HIS A 21 -22.17 20.15 -1.39
C HIS A 21 -21.32 19.10 -0.66
N GLU A 22 -20.55 19.54 0.32
CA GLU A 22 -19.94 18.64 1.30
C GLU A 22 -21.08 18.09 2.16
N HIS A 23 -21.31 16.79 2.04
CA HIS A 23 -22.13 16.01 2.96
C HIS A 23 -21.15 15.44 3.99
N GLU A 24 -21.07 16.13 5.12
CA GLU A 24 -20.37 15.72 6.33
C GLU A 24 -21.06 14.45 6.84
N LEU A 25 -20.46 13.29 6.57
CA LEU A 25 -20.79 12.02 7.19
C LEU A 25 -20.02 11.99 8.51
N GLU A 26 -20.65 12.48 9.58
CA GLU A 26 -20.24 12.18 10.95
C GLU A 26 -20.36 10.67 11.16
N LEU A 27 -19.23 9.99 10.98
CA LEU A 27 -19.02 8.62 11.45
C LEU A 27 -18.84 8.72 12.97
N GLU A 28 -19.95 8.55 13.69
CA GLU A 28 -19.91 8.23 15.12
C GLU A 28 -19.14 6.91 15.29
N ILE A 29 -17.88 7.02 15.70
CA ILE A 29 -17.06 5.87 16.09
C ILE A 29 -17.48 5.50 17.53
N PRO A 30 -17.95 4.26 17.79
CA PRO A 30 -18.27 3.82 19.14
C PRO A 30 -17.04 3.87 20.06
N ASP A 31 -17.22 4.43 21.24
CA ASP A 31 -16.20 4.73 22.28
C ASP A 31 -15.60 3.48 22.98
N GLU A 32 -15.58 2.32 22.34
CA GLU A 32 -15.24 1.05 23.00
C GLU A 32 -14.16 0.27 22.27
N TYR A 33 -12.96 0.85 22.21
CA TYR A 33 -11.71 0.12 21.94
C TYR A 33 -10.70 0.39 23.05
N LYS A 34 -10.98 -0.11 24.26
CA LYS A 34 -9.90 -0.38 25.22
C LYS A 34 -9.22 -1.68 24.80
N GLU A 35 -8.47 -1.58 23.72
CA GLU A 35 -7.59 -2.64 23.25
C GLU A 35 -6.49 -2.80 24.29
N THR A 36 -6.55 -3.92 25.00
CA THR A 36 -5.50 -4.37 25.91
C THR A 36 -4.31 -4.74 25.04
N GLN A 37 -3.43 -3.76 24.80
CA GLN A 37 -2.13 -3.98 24.14
C GLN A 37 -1.26 -4.87 25.03
N GLN A 38 -1.47 -6.17 24.98
CA GLN A 38 -0.39 -7.11 25.24
C GLN A 38 0.51 -7.12 24.01
N ARG A 39 1.55 -6.28 24.09
CA ARG A 39 2.56 -6.10 23.06
C ARG A 39 3.42 -7.37 22.94
N PRO A 40 3.72 -7.84 21.72
CA PRO A 40 4.65 -8.94 21.51
C PRO A 40 6.04 -8.55 22.01
N GLU A 41 6.65 -9.41 22.83
CA GLU A 41 8.05 -9.35 23.26
C GLU A 41 8.98 -9.59 22.04
N SER A 42 9.03 -8.63 21.12
CA SER A 42 9.93 -8.70 19.98
C SER A 42 10.84 -7.48 20.00
N HIS A 43 12.13 -7.76 20.21
CA HIS A 43 13.32 -6.94 19.99
C HIS A 43 13.05 -5.47 19.62
N SER A 44 12.53 -4.70 20.56
CA SER A 44 12.28 -3.28 20.32
C SER A 44 13.63 -2.56 20.39
N SER A 45 14.04 -1.90 19.30
CA SER A 45 15.25 -1.06 19.29
C SER A 45 15.17 -0.07 20.46
N GLN A 46 16.31 0.23 21.09
CA GLN A 46 16.41 1.17 22.22
C GLN A 46 15.74 2.52 21.91
N ARG A 47 15.70 2.92 20.63
CA ARG A 47 14.96 4.09 20.14
C ARG A 47 13.45 3.95 20.29
N GLU A 48 12.86 2.81 19.94
CA GLU A 48 11.41 2.57 20.06
C GLU A 48 10.97 2.60 21.53
N ILE A 49 11.83 2.12 22.43
CA ILE A 49 11.60 2.19 23.88
C ILE A 49 11.54 3.66 24.34
N LEU A 50 12.43 4.52 23.81
CA LEU A 50 12.46 5.94 24.16
C LEU A 50 11.27 6.73 23.59
N CYS A 51 10.87 6.47 22.34
CA CYS A 51 9.68 7.10 21.75
C CYS A 51 8.42 6.73 22.53
N TRP A 52 8.25 5.45 22.88
CA TRP A 52 7.11 5.00 23.68
C TRP A 52 7.11 5.61 25.09
N LYS A 53 8.28 5.78 25.73
CA LYS A 53 8.40 6.47 27.01
C LYS A 53 8.02 7.95 26.93
N ALA A 54 8.31 8.61 25.80
CA ALA A 54 7.96 10.01 25.59
C ALA A 54 6.46 10.21 25.28
N GLU A 55 5.80 9.20 24.71
CA GLU A 55 4.35 9.21 24.43
C GLU A 55 3.49 8.93 25.67
N GLN A 56 4.05 8.35 26.73
CA GLN A 56 3.38 8.27 28.02
C GLN A 56 3.48 9.61 28.76
N GLU A 57 2.39 10.36 28.71
CA GLU A 57 2.18 11.80 28.97
C GLU A 57 2.60 12.37 30.36
N ASP A 58 3.35 11.65 31.19
CA ASP A 58 3.86 12.15 32.49
C ASP A 58 5.35 11.81 32.74
N GLY A 59 6.05 11.35 31.70
CA GLY A 59 7.46 11.00 31.77
C GLY A 59 8.38 12.23 31.76
N PRO A 60 9.45 12.27 32.58
CA PRO A 60 10.47 13.31 32.50
C PRO A 60 11.04 13.36 31.08
N VAL A 61 11.12 14.57 30.52
CA VAL A 61 11.74 14.89 29.22
C VAL A 61 12.99 14.03 29.05
N PRO A 62 13.11 13.22 27.96
CA PRO A 62 14.20 12.28 27.78
C PRO A 62 15.53 12.98 28.07
N ILE A 63 16.19 12.49 29.12
CA ILE A 63 17.28 13.19 29.77
C ILE A 63 18.44 13.21 28.80
N ARG A 64 19.14 14.34 28.69
CA ARG A 64 20.38 14.51 27.89
C ARG A 64 21.33 13.30 27.96
N ALA A 65 21.36 12.59 29.08
CA ALA A 65 22.13 11.37 29.30
C ALA A 65 21.70 10.18 28.41
N GLU A 66 20.41 9.98 28.15
CA GLU A 66 19.90 8.91 27.28
C GLU A 66 20.27 9.17 25.81
N PHE A 67 20.19 10.44 25.37
CA PHE A 67 20.72 10.85 24.07
C PHE A 67 22.22 10.63 23.98
N GLN A 68 22.94 10.94 25.05
CA GLN A 68 24.39 10.73 25.10
C GLN A 68 24.75 9.25 25.06
N GLU A 69 23.91 8.38 25.61
CA GLU A 69 24.07 6.92 25.55
C GLU A 69 23.85 6.37 24.15
N MET A 70 22.79 6.79 23.45
CA MET A 70 22.60 6.43 22.04
C MET A 70 23.77 6.89 21.15
N LEU A 71 24.35 8.05 21.45
CA LEU A 71 25.51 8.56 20.70
C LEU A 71 26.83 7.86 21.04
N LYS A 72 26.89 6.99 22.07
CA LYS A 72 28.09 6.19 22.35
C LYS A 72 28.31 5.11 21.31
N ASP A 73 27.24 4.59 20.72
CA ASP A 73 27.30 3.58 19.66
C ASP A 73 26.73 4.16 18.36
N LEU A 74 27.57 4.96 17.71
CA LEU A 74 27.21 5.64 16.47
C LEU A 74 26.93 4.63 15.34
N ASP A 75 27.62 3.49 15.34
CA ASP A 75 27.48 2.45 14.32
C ASP A 75 26.13 1.75 14.43
N ALA A 76 25.69 1.39 15.65
CA ALA A 76 24.35 0.86 15.88
C ALA A 76 23.25 1.87 15.46
N LEU A 77 23.44 3.16 15.76
CA LEU A 77 22.51 4.20 15.32
C LEU A 77 22.45 4.32 13.78
N TYR A 78 23.57 4.18 13.09
CA TYR A 78 23.60 4.19 11.62
C TYR A 78 22.84 2.99 11.03
N GLU A 79 23.02 1.80 11.58
CA GLU A 79 22.29 0.61 11.14
C GLU A 79 20.78 0.76 11.35
N ASP A 80 20.35 1.26 12.52
CA ASP A 80 18.94 1.54 12.81
C ASP A 80 18.34 2.54 11.80
N ILE A 81 19.09 3.58 11.42
CA ILE A 81 18.66 4.55 10.40
C ILE A 81 18.52 3.88 9.02
N ILE A 82 19.49 3.05 8.64
CA ILE A 82 19.46 2.32 7.37
C ILE A 82 18.26 1.38 7.33
N GLU A 83 18.01 0.64 8.41
CA GLU A 83 16.86 -0.26 8.52
C GLU A 83 15.54 0.50 8.43
N LEU A 84 15.42 1.64 9.12
CA LEU A 84 14.23 2.47 9.07
C LEU A 84 13.97 3.04 7.67
N ILE A 85 15.02 3.44 6.95
CA ILE A 85 14.93 3.90 5.56
C ILE A 85 14.45 2.76 4.65
N LYS A 86 14.97 1.54 4.83
CA LYS A 86 14.52 0.35 4.09
C LYS A 86 13.03 0.08 4.34
N LYS A 87 12.63 -0.07 5.60
CA LYS A 87 11.22 -0.25 6.00
C LYS A 87 10.31 0.83 5.41
N SER A 88 10.72 2.10 5.47
CA SER A 88 9.94 3.22 4.92
C SER A 88 9.76 3.17 3.39
N ARG A 89 10.74 2.62 2.66
CA ARG A 89 10.63 2.40 1.21
C ARG A 89 9.68 1.26 0.90
N ASP A 90 9.79 0.16 1.64
CA ASP A 90 8.94 -1.03 1.46
C ASP A 90 7.48 -0.67 1.71
N PHE A 91 7.18 0.03 2.81
CA PHE A 91 5.83 0.52 3.09
C PHE A 91 5.25 1.41 1.98
N ARG A 92 6.08 2.26 1.37
CA ARG A 92 5.65 3.11 0.27
C ARG A 92 5.32 2.29 -0.97
N ALA A 93 6.16 1.31 -1.31
CA ALA A 93 5.93 0.39 -2.42
C ALA A 93 4.63 -0.41 -2.23
N HIS A 94 4.41 -0.97 -1.03
CA HIS A 94 3.15 -1.64 -0.69
C HIS A 94 1.94 -0.72 -0.87
N ARG A 95 1.98 0.48 -0.28
CA ARG A 95 0.87 1.43 -0.35
C ARG A 95 0.54 1.81 -1.80
N ASP A 96 1.55 2.09 -2.61
CA ASP A 96 1.36 2.50 -4.00
C ASP A 96 0.79 1.33 -4.85
N ASN A 97 1.25 0.10 -4.61
CA ASN A 97 0.69 -1.10 -5.22
C ASN A 97 -0.79 -1.34 -4.83
N TYR A 98 -1.13 -1.24 -3.54
CA TYR A 98 -2.53 -1.35 -3.08
C TYR A 98 -3.44 -0.30 -3.74
N ARG A 99 -2.93 0.92 -3.93
CA ARG A 99 -3.64 1.98 -4.63
C ARG A 99 -3.87 1.64 -6.10
N GLU A 100 -2.88 1.09 -6.79
CA GLU A 100 -3.01 0.64 -8.19
C GLU A 100 -4.05 -0.47 -8.33
N GLN A 101 -4.04 -1.46 -7.43
CA GLN A 101 -5.05 -2.53 -7.40
C GLN A 101 -6.46 -1.97 -7.22
N LEU A 102 -6.67 -1.04 -6.29
CA LEU A 102 -7.97 -0.39 -6.09
C LEU A 102 -8.45 0.36 -7.33
N ILE A 103 -7.54 1.03 -8.04
CA ILE A 103 -7.86 1.69 -9.31
C ILE A 103 -8.24 0.65 -10.37
N GLY A 104 -7.51 -0.46 -10.48
CA GLY A 104 -7.81 -1.55 -11.41
C GLY A 104 -9.17 -2.20 -11.17
N VAL A 105 -9.52 -2.48 -9.92
CA VAL A 105 -10.84 -3.02 -9.55
C VAL A 105 -11.95 -2.00 -9.89
N LYS A 106 -11.75 -0.72 -9.58
CA LYS A 106 -12.75 0.31 -9.92
C LYS A 106 -12.98 0.44 -11.42
N GLN A 107 -11.92 0.37 -12.23
CA GLN A 107 -12.01 0.45 -13.68
C GLN A 107 -12.70 -0.78 -14.29
N THR A 108 -12.43 -1.99 -13.77
CA THR A 108 -13.08 -3.23 -14.23
C THR A 108 -14.56 -3.28 -13.88
N MET A 109 -14.95 -2.79 -12.70
CA MET A 109 -16.37 -2.64 -12.32
C MET A 109 -17.10 -1.63 -13.20
N GLN A 110 -16.47 -0.48 -13.51
CA GLN A 110 -17.07 0.52 -14.41
C GLN A 110 -17.25 -0.01 -15.84
N ARG A 111 -16.34 -0.86 -16.33
CA ARG A 111 -16.46 -1.48 -17.66
C ARG A 111 -17.50 -2.62 -17.70
N SER A 112 -17.76 -3.30 -16.58
CA SER A 112 -18.76 -4.39 -16.51
C SER A 112 -20.19 -3.92 -16.22
N GLY A 113 -20.40 -2.64 -15.90
CA GLY A 113 -21.71 -2.08 -15.54
C GLY A 113 -22.74 -1.93 -16.67
N THR A 114 -22.52 -2.49 -17.86
CA THR A 114 -23.43 -2.33 -19.02
C THR A 114 -24.27 -3.57 -19.36
N ILE A 115 -24.14 -4.71 -18.66
CA ILE A 115 -24.96 -5.89 -18.96
C ILE A 115 -25.55 -6.52 -17.69
N GLY A 116 -26.86 -6.31 -17.51
CA GLY A 116 -27.79 -7.35 -17.07
C GLY A 116 -27.79 -7.70 -15.58
N SER A 117 -28.65 -7.01 -14.83
CA SER A 117 -29.24 -7.49 -13.59
C SER A 117 -29.94 -8.85 -13.82
N MET A 118 -29.49 -9.90 -13.12
CA MET A 118 -30.38 -10.94 -12.58
C MET A 118 -29.78 -11.54 -11.30
N LEU A 119 -30.53 -11.34 -10.22
CA LEU A 119 -30.35 -11.87 -8.88
C LEU A 119 -30.50 -13.39 -8.81
N VAL A 120 -29.52 -14.08 -8.25
CA VAL A 120 -29.71 -15.27 -7.38
C VAL A 120 -28.51 -15.34 -6.42
N PRO A 121 -28.69 -15.28 -5.09
CA PRO A 121 -27.61 -15.59 -4.14
C PRO A 121 -27.72 -17.05 -3.67
N PRO A 122 -26.69 -17.88 -3.88
CA PRO A 122 -26.46 -19.04 -3.02
C PRO A 122 -25.27 -18.79 -2.10
N GLU A 123 -25.45 -19.20 -0.86
CA GLU A 123 -24.53 -19.15 0.26
C GLU A 123 -23.13 -19.69 -0.09
N GLY A 124 -22.12 -19.02 0.47
CA GLY A 124 -20.71 -19.27 0.21
C GLY A 124 -20.08 -18.07 -0.47
N ARG A 125 -19.69 -17.05 0.33
CA ARG A 125 -18.88 -15.93 -0.14
C ARG A 125 -17.52 -16.48 -0.58
N ARG A 126 -17.44 -16.97 -1.81
CA ARG A 126 -16.17 -17.32 -2.46
C ARG A 126 -15.36 -16.04 -2.50
N SER A 127 -14.12 -16.09 -1.99
CA SER A 127 -13.23 -14.94 -2.02
C SER A 127 -13.15 -14.43 -3.47
N THR A 128 -13.30 -13.12 -3.67
CA THR A 128 -13.22 -12.52 -5.01
C THR A 128 -11.84 -12.82 -5.57
N LYS A 129 -11.76 -13.73 -6.53
CA LYS A 129 -10.50 -14.17 -7.12
C LYS A 129 -9.75 -12.97 -7.69
N LEU A 130 -8.70 -12.54 -6.99
CA LEU A 130 -7.76 -11.54 -7.51
C LEU A 130 -7.18 -12.05 -8.84
N PRO A 131 -6.91 -11.18 -9.82
CA PRO A 131 -6.23 -11.58 -11.05
C PRO A 131 -4.84 -12.14 -10.73
N ASP A 132 -4.33 -13.03 -11.59
CA ASP A 132 -2.97 -13.52 -11.46
C ASP A 132 -1.97 -12.39 -11.78
N PRO A 133 -0.86 -12.29 -11.03
CA PRO A 133 0.22 -11.35 -11.33
C PRO A 133 0.88 -11.71 -12.66
N PRO A 134 1.59 -10.75 -13.29
CA PRO A 134 2.40 -11.05 -14.47
C PRO A 134 3.53 -12.02 -14.11
N LEU A 135 3.97 -12.82 -15.09
CA LEU A 135 5.14 -13.68 -14.95
C LEU A 135 6.39 -12.81 -14.73
N PHE A 136 7.21 -13.17 -13.74
CA PHE A 136 8.47 -12.50 -13.48
C PHE A 136 9.59 -13.13 -14.31
N ASP A 137 10.20 -12.36 -15.20
CA ASP A 137 11.26 -12.82 -16.09
C ASP A 137 12.68 -12.43 -15.62
N GLY A 138 12.81 -11.82 -14.44
CA GLY A 138 14.08 -11.29 -13.94
C GLY A 138 14.46 -9.94 -14.54
N SER A 139 13.68 -9.40 -15.48
CA SER A 139 13.96 -8.14 -16.15
C SER A 139 13.16 -6.98 -15.56
N THR A 140 13.80 -5.83 -15.38
CA THR A 140 13.12 -4.58 -15.00
C THR A 140 12.56 -3.81 -16.20
N LYS A 141 12.65 -4.38 -17.41
CA LYS A 141 12.32 -3.69 -18.68
C LYS A 141 10.86 -3.27 -18.79
N ASP A 142 9.93 -4.04 -18.22
CA ASP A 142 8.50 -3.77 -18.28
C ASP A 142 7.99 -2.97 -17.07
N GLY A 143 8.89 -2.41 -16.26
CA GLY A 143 8.53 -1.71 -15.02
C GLY A 143 8.07 -2.64 -13.89
N VAL A 144 8.07 -3.96 -14.12
CA VAL A 144 7.84 -4.97 -13.10
C VAL A 144 9.15 -5.19 -12.35
N THR A 145 9.30 -4.51 -11.21
CA THR A 145 10.40 -4.78 -10.28
C THR A 145 10.12 -6.05 -9.49
N TYR A 146 11.17 -6.71 -9.01
CA TYR A 146 11.05 -7.90 -8.16
C TYR A 146 10.13 -7.63 -6.96
N ASP A 147 10.34 -6.50 -6.27
CA ASP A 147 9.54 -6.13 -5.10
C ASP A 147 8.06 -5.94 -5.47
N ASN A 148 7.79 -5.26 -6.60
CA ASN A 148 6.41 -5.03 -7.04
C ASN A 148 5.71 -6.34 -7.45
N TRP A 149 6.43 -7.27 -8.07
CA TRP A 149 5.92 -8.58 -8.39
C TRP A 149 5.66 -9.43 -7.14
N LEU A 150 6.61 -9.46 -6.21
CA LEU A 150 6.50 -10.22 -4.96
C LEU A 150 5.27 -9.79 -4.16
N ILE A 151 5.05 -8.48 -4.03
CA ILE A 151 3.87 -7.92 -3.35
C ILE A 151 2.57 -8.39 -4.01
N GLN A 152 2.50 -8.44 -5.35
CA GLN A 152 1.30 -8.93 -6.05
C GLN A 152 1.06 -10.41 -5.79
N VAL A 153 2.13 -11.22 -5.77
CA VAL A 153 2.07 -12.65 -5.43
C VAL A 153 1.59 -12.84 -3.99
N GLU A 154 2.13 -12.09 -3.02
CA GLU A 154 1.70 -12.14 -1.62
C GLU A 154 0.22 -11.76 -1.46
N ASN A 155 -0.19 -10.67 -2.11
CA ASN A 155 -1.58 -10.21 -2.08
C ASN A 155 -2.52 -11.26 -2.70
N LYS A 156 -2.10 -11.92 -3.78
CA LYS A 156 -2.85 -13.02 -4.40
C LYS A 156 -2.99 -14.21 -3.45
N LEU A 157 -1.91 -14.62 -2.78
CA LEU A 157 -1.92 -15.74 -1.84
C LEU A 157 -2.77 -15.42 -0.61
N CYS A 158 -2.68 -14.19 -0.09
CA CYS A 158 -3.48 -13.73 1.05
C CYS A 158 -4.97 -13.60 0.68
N GLY A 159 -5.28 -13.00 -0.47
CA GLY A 159 -6.65 -12.82 -0.94
C GLY A 159 -7.35 -14.12 -1.36
N ASN A 160 -6.60 -15.19 -1.64
CA ASN A 160 -7.12 -16.52 -1.95
C ASN A 160 -6.60 -17.57 -0.95
N ALA A 161 -6.57 -17.23 0.34
CA ALA A 161 -6.13 -18.14 1.40
C ALA A 161 -6.92 -19.46 1.43
N ASP A 162 -8.16 -19.45 0.96
CA ASP A 162 -9.02 -20.63 0.80
C ASP A 162 -8.54 -21.59 -0.32
N THR A 163 -7.83 -21.06 -1.31
CA THR A 163 -7.29 -21.81 -2.46
C THR A 163 -5.91 -22.38 -2.17
N TYR A 164 -5.10 -21.69 -1.36
CA TYR A 164 -3.71 -22.06 -1.04
C TYR A 164 -3.56 -22.42 0.45
N LEU A 165 -4.24 -23.49 0.87
CA LEU A 165 -4.33 -23.92 2.27
C LEU A 165 -2.99 -24.40 2.87
N THR A 166 -2.12 -24.95 2.04
CA THR A 166 -0.83 -25.50 2.46
C THR A 166 0.32 -24.68 1.91
N GLU A 167 1.44 -24.67 2.64
CA GLU A 167 2.65 -23.99 2.19
C GLU A 167 3.17 -24.56 0.85
N ASP A 168 3.05 -25.88 0.65
CA ASP A 168 3.39 -26.53 -0.61
C ASP A 168 2.62 -25.95 -1.81
N LEU A 169 1.32 -25.66 -1.65
CA LEU A 169 0.50 -25.07 -2.71
C LEU A 169 0.93 -23.63 -3.02
N LYS A 170 1.37 -22.87 -2.00
CA LYS A 170 1.93 -21.53 -2.21
C LYS A 170 3.26 -21.61 -2.96
N ILE A 171 4.14 -22.53 -2.57
CA ILE A 171 5.44 -22.74 -3.22
C ILE A 171 5.25 -23.15 -4.69
N ILE A 172 4.36 -24.10 -4.97
CA ILE A 172 4.05 -24.54 -6.34
C ILE A 172 3.53 -23.36 -7.18
N TYR A 173 2.64 -22.56 -6.61
CA TYR A 173 2.12 -21.37 -7.27
C TYR A 173 3.23 -20.35 -7.57
N MET A 174 4.04 -20.00 -6.56
CA MET A 174 5.15 -19.06 -6.72
C MET A 174 6.15 -19.53 -7.78
N ALA A 175 6.51 -20.82 -7.76
CA ALA A 175 7.40 -21.41 -8.75
C ALA A 175 6.84 -21.31 -10.19
N GLY A 176 5.52 -21.43 -10.34
CA GLY A 176 4.83 -21.24 -11.62
C GLY A 176 4.74 -19.79 -12.10
N GLN A 177 5.00 -18.81 -11.24
CA GLN A 177 4.96 -17.38 -11.56
C GLN A 177 6.32 -16.80 -11.98
N VAL A 178 7.37 -17.61 -11.98
CA VAL A 178 8.72 -17.22 -12.38
C VAL A 178 9.04 -17.84 -13.75
N SER A 179 9.52 -17.02 -14.69
CA SER A 179 9.90 -17.49 -16.02
C SER A 179 11.19 -18.31 -15.97
N SER A 180 11.35 -19.25 -16.91
CA SER A 180 12.58 -20.04 -17.01
C SER A 180 13.85 -19.20 -17.20
N ASN A 181 13.73 -17.95 -17.66
CA ASN A 181 14.86 -17.05 -17.88
C ASN A 181 15.30 -16.31 -16.61
N ALA A 182 14.49 -16.31 -15.55
CA ALA A 182 14.84 -15.67 -14.28
C ALA A 182 15.84 -16.49 -13.44
N PHE A 183 16.07 -17.75 -13.80
CA PHE A 183 17.05 -18.64 -13.16
C PHE A 183 18.41 -18.67 -13.87
N ALA A 184 18.58 -17.90 -14.95
CA ALA A 184 19.77 -17.87 -15.79
C ALA A 184 20.83 -16.88 -15.30
#